data_AF-A0A6L7XQN6-F1
#
_entry.id   AF-A0A6L7XQN6-F1
#
_cell.length_a   1.000
_cell.length_b   1.000
_cell.length_c   1.000
_cell.angle_alpha   90.00
_cell.angle_beta   90.00
_cell.angle_gamma   90.00
#
_symmetry.space_group_name_H-M   'P 1'
#
loop_
_entity.id
_entity.type
_entity.pdbx_description
1 polymer ?
#
loop_
_entity_poly.entity_id
_entity_poly.type
_entity_poly.pdbx_seq_one_letter_code
_entity_poly.pdbx_strand_id
1 'polypeptide(L)'
;MVSATSFSVRDLRQRSAELLRNAEDGHLAVITKHGRPTILAVPFDDRLLDVGVHRALALWLFEQSQLTLAQAAKVADLSVEDFMGLLRQAGVVAVDYPPAEIEDELHTVL
;
A
#
# COMPACT_ATOMS: atom_id res chain seq x y z
N MET A 1 9.94 -0.02 -8.70
CA MET A 1 9.39 1.12 -7.96
C MET A 1 8.05 1.48 -8.59
N VAL A 2 6.94 0.95 -8.06
CA VAL A 2 5.60 1.37 -8.51
C VAL A 2 5.21 2.55 -7.61
N SER A 3 5.40 3.75 -8.14
CA SER A 3 4.98 5.00 -7.50
C SER A 3 3.49 5.22 -7.80
N ALA A 4 2.74 5.83 -6.87
CA ALA A 4 1.36 6.24 -7.14
C ALA A 4 1.31 7.08 -8.43
N THR A 5 0.44 6.72 -9.37
CA THR A 5 0.40 7.38 -10.67
C THR A 5 -0.11 8.81 -10.51
N SER A 6 0.62 9.78 -11.03
CA SER A 6 0.23 11.19 -10.92
C SER A 6 -0.61 11.64 -12.11
N PHE A 7 -1.75 12.27 -11.84
CA PHE A 7 -2.58 12.94 -12.85
C PHE A 7 -2.68 14.42 -12.52
N SER A 8 -2.74 15.30 -13.51
CA SER A 8 -3.19 16.68 -13.29
C SER A 8 -4.72 16.78 -13.41
N VAL A 9 -5.32 17.84 -12.89
CA VAL A 9 -6.75 18.14 -13.13
C VAL A 9 -7.08 18.21 -14.62
N ARG A 10 -6.12 18.59 -15.48
CA ARG A 10 -6.31 18.58 -16.95
C ARG A 10 -6.38 17.15 -17.51
N ASP A 11 -5.56 16.24 -16.98
CA ASP A 11 -5.56 14.83 -17.40
C ASP A 11 -6.91 14.16 -17.13
N LEU A 12 -7.64 14.57 -16.09
CA LEU A 12 -8.96 13.99 -15.79
C LEU A 12 -9.96 14.09 -16.96
N ARG A 13 -9.81 15.06 -17.86
CA ARG A 13 -10.69 15.21 -19.02
C ARG A 13 -10.35 14.24 -20.17
N GLN A 14 -9.09 13.85 -20.28
CA GLN A 14 -8.56 13.09 -21.43
C GLN A 14 -8.17 11.66 -21.09
N ARG A 15 -7.86 11.40 -19.80
CA ARG A 15 -7.28 10.16 -19.29
C ARG A 15 -8.09 9.58 -18.12
N SER A 16 -9.36 9.96 -17.96
CA SER A 16 -10.24 9.40 -16.93
C SER A 16 -10.38 7.88 -17.04
N ALA A 17 -10.43 7.34 -18.26
CA ALA A 17 -10.50 5.89 -18.46
C ALA A 17 -9.24 5.16 -17.97
N GLU A 18 -8.06 5.78 -18.08
CA GLU A 18 -6.81 5.24 -17.52
C GLU A 18 -6.82 5.32 -16.00
N LEU A 19 -7.25 6.45 -15.42
CA LEU A 19 -7.41 6.59 -13.97
C LEU A 19 -8.37 5.53 -13.40
N LEU A 20 -9.51 5.29 -14.05
CA LEU A 20 -10.49 4.30 -13.62
C LEU A 20 -9.94 2.87 -13.69
N ARG A 21 -9.31 2.49 -14.82
CA ARG A 21 -8.66 1.18 -14.94
C ARG A 21 -7.59 0.97 -13.88
N ASN A 22 -6.74 1.98 -13.65
CA ASN A 22 -5.72 1.90 -12.60
C ASN A 22 -6.35 1.68 -11.22
N ALA A 23 -7.48 2.33 -10.92
CA ALA A 23 -8.19 2.14 -9.67
C ALA A 23 -8.84 0.75 -9.56
N GLU A 24 -9.41 0.21 -10.65
CA GLU A 24 -9.91 -1.16 -10.73
C GLU A 24 -8.80 -2.20 -10.49
N ASP A 25 -7.58 -1.90 -10.95
CA ASP A 25 -6.37 -2.70 -10.72
C ASP A 25 -5.75 -2.50 -9.32
N GLY A 26 -6.38 -1.71 -8.43
CA GLY A 26 -5.90 -1.49 -7.06
C GLY A 26 -4.75 -0.48 -6.93
N HIS A 27 -4.48 0.34 -7.96
CA HIS A 27 -3.44 1.35 -7.90
C HIS A 27 -3.94 2.69 -7.32
N LEU A 28 -3.15 3.25 -6.40
CA LEU A 28 -3.34 4.63 -5.94
C LEU A 28 -2.96 5.64 -7.03
N ALA A 29 -3.65 6.77 -7.03
CA ALA A 29 -3.30 7.90 -7.89
C ALA A 29 -3.33 9.23 -7.12
N VAL A 30 -2.35 10.10 -7.41
CA VAL A 30 -2.32 11.46 -6.87
C VAL A 30 -2.75 12.43 -7.94
N ILE A 31 -3.80 13.20 -7.67
CA ILE A 31 -4.30 14.22 -8.58
C ILE A 31 -3.79 15.57 -8.13
N THR A 32 -3.16 16.29 -9.06
CA THR A 32 -2.50 17.57 -8.83
C THR A 32 -3.23 18.72 -9.49
N LYS A 33 -3.26 19.88 -8.83
CA LYS A 33 -3.70 21.14 -9.41
C LYS A 33 -2.53 22.12 -9.36
N HIS A 34 -2.16 22.68 -10.52
CA HIS A 34 -0.99 23.56 -10.66
C HIS A 34 0.30 22.95 -10.06
N GLY A 35 0.52 21.65 -10.28
CA GLY A 35 1.70 20.92 -9.78
C GLY A 35 1.66 20.56 -8.30
N ARG A 36 0.58 20.88 -7.58
CA ARG A 36 0.44 20.56 -6.15
C ARG A 36 -0.54 19.41 -5.94
N PRO A 37 -0.19 18.35 -5.17
CA PRO A 37 -1.13 17.30 -4.77
C PRO A 37 -2.38 17.91 -4.14
N THR A 38 -3.57 17.52 -4.61
CA THR A 38 -4.85 18.06 -4.14
C THR A 38 -5.82 16.96 -3.76
N ILE A 39 -5.81 15.83 -4.47
CA ILE A 39 -6.65 14.67 -4.18
C ILE A 39 -5.78 13.42 -4.23
N LEU A 40 -5.98 12.52 -3.27
CA LEU A 40 -5.51 11.14 -3.35
C LEU A 40 -6.71 10.29 -3.76
N ALA A 41 -6.62 9.63 -4.90
CA ALA A 41 -7.58 8.62 -5.32
C ALA A 41 -7.14 7.27 -4.73
N VAL A 42 -7.98 6.72 -3.88
CA VAL A 42 -7.81 5.39 -3.28
C VAL A 42 -8.82 4.45 -3.96
N PRO A 43 -8.41 3.28 -4.46
CA PRO A 43 -9.32 2.24 -4.95
C PRO A 43 -10.43 1.96 -3.95
N PHE A 44 -11.65 1.82 -4.46
CA PHE A 44 -12.81 1.49 -3.64
C PHE A 44 -13.05 -0.02 -3.69
N ASP A 45 -12.27 -0.76 -2.91
CA ASP A 45 -12.28 -2.23 -2.83
C ASP A 45 -12.76 -2.73 -1.45
N ASP A 46 -12.91 -4.04 -1.31
CA ASP A 46 -13.34 -4.66 -0.04
C ASP A 46 -12.36 -4.33 1.09
N ARG A 47 -11.05 -4.27 0.81
CA ARG A 47 -10.03 -3.87 1.79
C ARG A 47 -10.31 -2.47 2.34
N LEU A 48 -10.64 -1.50 1.48
CA LEU A 48 -11.00 -0.15 1.92
C LEU A 48 -12.21 -0.17 2.85
N LEU A 49 -13.22 -0.96 2.52
CA LEU A 49 -14.45 -1.07 3.30
C LEU A 49 -14.23 -1.74 4.67
N ASP A 50 -13.40 -2.77 4.70
CA ASP A 50 -13.15 -3.57 5.90
C ASP A 50 -12.27 -2.83 6.93
N VAL A 51 -11.23 -2.14 6.47
CA VAL A 51 -10.21 -1.56 7.35
C VAL A 51 -10.18 -0.03 7.36
N GLY A 52 -10.88 0.61 6.43
CA GLY A 52 -10.91 2.06 6.27
C GLY A 52 -9.68 2.63 5.55
N VAL A 53 -9.79 3.89 5.13
CA VAL A 53 -8.83 4.58 4.23
C VAL A 53 -7.39 4.56 4.74
N HIS A 54 -7.15 4.97 5.99
CA HIS A 54 -5.80 5.11 6.54
C HIS A 54 -5.07 3.76 6.66
N ARG A 55 -5.78 2.68 7.04
CA ARG A 55 -5.21 1.34 7.14
C ARG A 55 -5.00 0.69 5.78
N ALA A 56 -5.96 0.85 4.87
CA ALA A 56 -5.81 0.38 3.48
C ALA A 56 -4.60 1.06 2.80
N LEU A 57 -4.41 2.36 3.05
CA LEU A 57 -3.25 3.11 2.57
C LEU A 57 -1.94 2.61 3.18
N ALA A 58 -1.91 2.34 4.49
CA ALA A 58 -0.74 1.80 5.17
C ALA A 58 -0.34 0.42 4.63
N LEU A 59 -1.32 -0.46 4.39
CA LEU A 59 -1.12 -1.77 3.77
C LEU A 59 -0.52 -1.64 2.38
N TRP A 60 -1.14 -0.81 1.52
CA TRP A 60 -0.64 -0.59 0.16
C TRP A 60 0.80 -0.06 0.17
N LEU A 61 1.10 0.94 1.00
CA LEU A 61 2.44 1.52 1.07
C LEU A 61 3.49 0.53 1.61
N PHE A 62 3.09 -0.36 2.52
CA PHE A 62 3.95 -1.43 3.02
C PHE A 62 4.20 -2.49 1.94
N GLU A 63 3.16 -2.97 1.26
CA GLU A 63 3.22 -3.93 0.13
C GLU A 63 4.14 -3.42 -0.99
N GLN A 64 4.13 -2.12 -1.26
CA GLN A 64 4.99 -1.49 -2.26
C GLN A 64 6.41 -1.16 -1.75
N SER A 65 6.79 -1.65 -0.58
CA SER A 65 8.07 -1.39 0.10
C SER A 65 8.39 0.11 0.29
N GLN A 66 7.35 0.96 0.39
CA GLN A 66 7.50 2.41 0.59
C GLN A 66 7.58 2.79 2.07
N LEU A 67 7.06 1.94 2.95
CA LEU A 67 7.13 2.11 4.39
C LEU A 67 7.73 0.86 5.04
N THR A 68 8.54 1.07 6.08
CA THR A 68 8.90 -0.02 7.00
C THR A 68 7.67 -0.44 7.82
N LEU A 69 7.75 -1.62 8.45
CA LEU A 69 6.68 -2.13 9.32
C LEU A 69 6.26 -1.09 10.40
N ALA A 70 7.24 -0.47 11.06
CA ALA A 70 6.99 0.54 12.09
C ALA A 70 6.37 1.83 11.53
N GLN A 71 6.77 2.26 10.33
CA GLN A 71 6.18 3.43 9.69
C GLN A 71 4.75 3.17 9.24
N ALA A 72 4.48 1.98 8.69
CA ALA A 72 3.14 1.58 8.26
C ALA A 72 2.19 1.44 9.45
N ALA A 73 2.64 0.83 10.56
CA ALA A 73 1.88 0.78 11.82
C ALA A 73 1.48 2.18 12.31
N LYS A 74 2.42 3.14 12.24
CA LYS A 74 2.16 4.54 12.61
C LYS A 74 1.11 5.21 11.69
N VAL A 75 1.15 4.95 10.37
CA VAL A 75 0.14 5.48 9.43
C VAL A 75 -1.23 4.85 9.68
N ALA A 76 -1.26 3.57 10.04
CA ALA A 76 -2.47 2.83 10.38
C ALA A 76 -3.06 3.20 11.76
N ASP A 77 -2.37 4.03 12.55
CA ASP A 77 -2.68 4.33 13.95
C ASP A 77 -2.82 3.07 14.81
N LEU A 78 -1.85 2.16 14.64
CA LEU A 78 -1.79 0.86 15.31
C LEU A 78 -0.43 0.65 15.98
N SER A 79 -0.40 -0.24 16.98
CA SER A 79 0.87 -0.80 17.43
C SER A 79 1.50 -1.64 16.31
N VAL A 80 2.81 -1.92 16.41
CA VAL A 80 3.49 -2.80 15.43
C VAL A 80 2.88 -4.20 15.46
N GLU A 81 2.50 -4.70 16.64
CA GLU A 81 1.85 -6.00 16.80
C GLU A 81 0.48 -6.06 16.14
N ASP A 82 -0.36 -5.04 16.36
CA ASP A 82 -1.68 -4.96 15.72
C ASP A 82 -1.57 -4.82 14.21
N PHE A 83 -0.57 -4.08 13.72
CA PHE A 83 -0.33 -3.95 12.28
C PHE A 83 0.15 -5.27 11.66
N MET A 84 0.95 -6.07 12.36
CA MET A 84 1.27 -7.44 11.91
C MET A 84 0.02 -8.34 11.86
N GLY A 85 -0.89 -8.17 12.82
CA GLY A 85 -2.20 -8.82 12.79
C GLY A 85 -3.01 -8.42 11.56
N LEU A 86 -3.01 -7.12 11.22
CA LEU A 86 -3.66 -6.58 10.03
C LEU A 86 -3.05 -7.13 8.73
N LEU A 87 -1.71 -7.19 8.63
CA LEU A 87 -1.02 -7.78 7.48
C LEU A 87 -1.44 -9.24 7.26
N ARG A 88 -1.51 -10.03 8.35
CA ARG A 88 -1.96 -11.43 8.28
C ARG A 88 -3.40 -11.55 7.78
N GLN A 89 -4.31 -10.70 8.26
CA GLN A 89 -5.71 -10.68 7.80
C GLN A 89 -5.82 -10.31 6.32
N ALA A 90 -4.99 -9.37 5.87
CA ALA A 90 -4.93 -8.94 4.48
C ALA A 90 -4.15 -9.91 3.56
N GLY A 91 -3.58 -11.00 4.08
CA GLY A 91 -2.77 -11.94 3.30
C GLY A 91 -1.42 -11.38 2.84
N VAL A 92 -0.93 -10.32 3.50
CA VAL A 92 0.33 -9.65 3.16
C VAL A 92 1.47 -10.27 3.96
N VAL A 93 2.52 -10.68 3.26
CA VAL A 93 3.72 -11.24 3.89
C VAL A 93 4.51 -10.12 4.57
N ALA A 94 4.68 -10.22 5.89
CA ALA A 94 5.36 -9.20 6.70
C ALA A 94 6.89 -9.26 6.60
N VAL A 95 7.45 -10.40 6.20
CA VAL A 95 8.90 -10.59 6.07
C VAL A 95 9.22 -11.38 4.80
N ASP A 96 9.95 -10.76 3.90
CA ASP A 96 10.48 -11.40 2.70
C ASP A 96 11.88 -11.93 3.03
N TYR A 97 11.94 -13.10 3.67
CA TYR A 97 13.21 -13.83 3.80
C TYR A 97 13.48 -14.53 2.47
N PRO A 98 14.57 -14.19 1.75
CA PRO A 98 14.96 -15.01 0.61
C PRO A 98 15.20 -16.45 1.10
N PRO A 99 14.78 -17.48 0.37
CA PRO A 99 14.85 -18.87 0.83
C PRO A 99 16.24 -19.32 1.32
N ALA A 100 17.30 -18.68 0.80
CA ALA A 100 18.69 -18.94 1.17
C ALA A 100 19.06 -18.52 2.61
N GLU A 101 18.29 -17.65 3.26
CA GLU A 101 18.54 -17.22 4.66
C GLU A 101 17.80 -18.10 5.70
N ILE A 102 16.81 -18.89 5.27
CA ILE A 102 16.04 -19.77 6.17
C ILE A 102 16.87 -21.01 6.57
N GLU A 103 17.79 -21.45 5.71
CA GLU A 103 18.57 -22.68 5.92
C GLU A 103 19.65 -22.52 7.01
N ASP A 104 20.17 -21.30 7.21
CA ASP A 104 21.17 -21.02 8.25
C ASP A 104 20.55 -20.88 9.67
N GLU A 105 19.30 -20.42 9.80
CA GLU A 105 18.64 -20.32 11.12
C GLU A 105 18.19 -21.69 11.66
N LEU A 106 17.82 -22.63 10.78
CA LEU A 106 17.45 -24.00 11.14
C LEU A 106 18.66 -24.83 11.63
N HIS A 107 19.88 -24.46 11.25
CA HIS A 107 21.11 -25.16 11.67
C HIS A 107 21.64 -24.74 13.05
N THR A 108 21.10 -23.69 13.67
CA THR A 108 21.57 -23.21 14.99
C THR A 108 20.80 -23.82 16.17
N VAL A 109 19.77 -24.64 15.93
CA VAL A 109 18.92 -25.26 16.99
C VAL A 109 18.91 -26.79 16.97
N LEU A 110 19.90 -27.44 16.36
CA LEU A 110 20.16 -28.89 16.49
C LEU A 110 21.58 -29.14 17.00
#